data_AF-A0AAW0TNK9-F1
#
_entry.id   AF-A0AAW0TNK9-F1
#
_cell.length_a   1.000
_cell.length_b   1.000
_cell.length_c   1.000
_cell.angle_alpha   90.00
_cell.angle_beta   90.00
_cell.angle_gamma   90.00
#
_symmetry.space_group_name_H-M   'P 1'
#
loop_
_entity.id
_entity.type
_entity.pdbx_description
1 polymer ?
#
loop_
_entity_poly.entity_id
_entity_poly.type
_entity_poly.pdbx_seq_one_letter_code
_entity_poly.pdbx_strand_id
1 'polypeptide(L)'
;MAKPTLKPNWQSLYYPLQLEVWGSIAASICFVFVVLILMKNRESGTWWVVKQVIATLLDEAISEGLPRWSSTRIVLTTWLISSFILGTVYRSNLTACLTVPKYPPRAETFADLVDAGTE
;
A
#
# COMPACT_ATOMS: atom_id res chain seq x y z
N MET A 1 30.38 9.85 22.97
CA MET A 1 29.47 10.12 21.82
C MET A 1 28.48 8.98 21.73
N ALA A 2 27.34 9.10 22.40
CA ALA A 2 26.25 8.13 22.29
C ALA A 2 25.78 8.10 20.82
N LYS A 3 25.74 6.92 20.22
CA LYS A 3 25.15 6.76 18.89
C LYS A 3 23.64 6.96 19.04
N PRO A 4 23.01 7.90 18.30
CA PRO A 4 21.58 8.09 18.38
C PRO A 4 20.88 6.77 18.02
N THR A 5 19.97 6.33 18.89
CA THR A 5 19.17 5.12 18.69
C THR A 5 18.23 5.34 17.50
N LEU A 6 18.56 4.71 16.38
CA LEU A 6 17.73 4.71 15.17
C LEU A 6 16.37 4.11 15.53
N LYS A 7 15.29 4.90 15.40
CA LYS A 7 13.93 4.39 15.57
C LYS A 7 13.71 3.20 14.61
N PRO A 8 12.90 2.21 14.98
CA PRO A 8 12.71 1.03 14.17
C PRO A 8 12.10 1.39 12.80
N ASN A 9 12.86 1.18 11.72
CA ASN A 9 12.48 1.62 10.37
C ASN A 9 11.24 0.90 9.81
N TRP A 10 10.79 -0.21 10.39
CA TRP A 10 9.57 -0.92 9.96
C TRP A 10 8.28 -0.09 10.16
N GLN A 11 8.32 0.93 11.04
CA GLN A 11 7.20 1.86 11.21
C GLN A 11 6.96 2.72 9.96
N SER A 12 7.98 2.86 9.09
CA SER A 12 7.86 3.60 7.83
C SER A 12 6.96 2.95 6.79
N LEU A 13 6.48 1.71 7.01
CA LEU A 13 5.66 0.98 6.03
C LEU A 13 4.19 1.43 6.00
N TYR A 14 3.64 1.87 7.13
CA TYR A 14 2.23 2.29 7.25
C TYR A 14 2.06 3.81 7.36
N TYR A 15 3.08 4.53 7.82
CA TYR A 15 3.14 5.99 7.86
C TYR A 15 3.03 6.76 6.53
N PRO A 16 3.41 6.22 5.35
CA PRO A 16 3.43 7.01 4.11
C PRO A 16 2.04 7.36 3.60
N LEU A 17 1.00 6.67 4.07
CA LEU A 17 -0.39 6.96 3.73
C LEU A 17 -1.19 7.23 5.00
N GLN A 18 -2.05 8.23 4.93
CA GLN A 18 -2.99 8.54 5.99
C GLN A 18 -3.98 7.39 6.18
N LEU A 19 -4.50 7.24 7.40
CA LEU A 19 -5.45 6.18 7.75
C LEU A 19 -6.72 6.22 6.85
N GLU A 20 -7.13 7.42 6.46
CA GLU A 20 -8.26 7.65 5.55
C GLU A 20 -8.04 7.03 4.17
N VAL A 21 -6.81 7.09 3.65
CA VAL A 21 -6.46 6.52 2.35
C VAL A 21 -6.37 5.00 2.43
N TRP A 22 -5.89 4.45 3.53
CA TRP A 22 -5.97 3.02 3.78
C TRP A 22 -7.42 2.53 3.82
N GLY A 23 -8.31 3.29 4.46
CA GLY A 23 -9.74 3.02 4.47
C GLY A 23 -10.36 3.05 3.08
N SER A 24 -10.01 4.04 2.25
CA SER A 24 -10.52 4.15 0.88
C SER A 24 -10.00 3.04 -0.03
N ILE A 25 -8.74 2.64 0.11
CA ILE A 25 -8.15 1.49 -0.60
C ILE A 25 -8.91 0.21 -0.21
N ALA A 26 -9.08 -0.05 1.08
CA ALA A 26 -9.82 -1.23 1.56
C ALA A 26 -11.27 -1.23 1.05
N ALA A 27 -11.95 -0.08 1.07
CA ALA A 27 -13.29 0.06 0.52
C ALA A 27 -13.33 -0.21 -0.99
N SER A 28 -12.33 0.26 -1.75
CA SER A 28 -12.24 0.03 -3.20
C SER A 28 -12.03 -1.45 -3.54
N ILE A 29 -11.20 -2.17 -2.76
CA ILE A 29 -10.98 -3.62 -2.90
C ILE A 29 -12.28 -4.36 -2.63
N CYS A 30 -12.97 -4.03 -1.52
CA CYS A 30 -14.26 -4.62 -1.19
C CYS A 30 -15.31 -4.36 -2.28
N PHE A 31 -15.35 -3.13 -2.81
CA PHE A 31 -16.27 -2.76 -3.89
C PHE A 31 -16.04 -3.60 -5.14
N VAL A 32 -14.80 -3.68 -5.63
CA VAL A 32 -14.47 -4.47 -6.83
C VAL A 32 -14.73 -5.95 -6.60
N PHE A 33 -14.42 -6.46 -5.40
CA PHE A 33 -14.72 -7.84 -5.02
C PHE A 33 -16.23 -8.15 -5.08
N VAL A 34 -17.06 -7.28 -4.51
CA VAL A 34 -18.52 -7.42 -4.54
C VAL A 34 -19.05 -7.36 -5.98
N VAL A 35 -18.59 -6.39 -6.78
CA VAL A 35 -19.00 -6.26 -8.19
C VAL A 35 -18.64 -7.52 -8.98
N LEU A 36 -17.43 -8.05 -8.80
CA LEU A 36 -17.01 -9.27 -9.50
C LEU A 36 -17.79 -10.51 -9.02
N ILE A 37 -18.15 -10.60 -7.73
CA ILE A 37 -19.03 -11.67 -7.24
C ILE A 37 -20.42 -11.58 -7.88
N LEU A 38 -21.00 -10.39 -7.97
CA LEU A 38 -22.32 -10.17 -8.57
C LEU A 38 -22.32 -10.50 -10.07
N MET A 39 -21.19 -10.27 -10.75
CA MET A 39 -21.02 -10.57 -12.17
C MET A 39 -20.56 -12.02 -12.43
N LYS A 40 -20.16 -12.77 -11.39
CA LYS A 40 -19.60 -14.11 -11.58
C LYS A 40 -20.71 -15.08 -12.00
N ASN A 41 -20.36 -16.02 -12.88
CA ASN A 41 -21.26 -17.08 -13.29
C ASN A 41 -21.31 -18.20 -12.24
N ARG A 42 -22.41 -18.93 -12.15
CA ARG A 42 -22.69 -19.94 -11.10
C ARG A 42 -21.62 -21.05 -10.98
N GLU A 43 -20.85 -21.26 -12.05
CA GLU A 43 -19.77 -22.26 -12.13
C GLU A 43 -18.41 -21.76 -11.62
N SER A 44 -18.21 -20.45 -11.49
CA SER A 44 -16.92 -19.89 -11.06
C SER A 44 -16.80 -19.90 -9.53
N GLY A 45 -15.69 -20.44 -8.99
CA GLY A 45 -15.45 -20.47 -7.55
C GLY A 45 -15.18 -19.08 -6.97
N THR A 46 -15.68 -18.79 -5.76
CA THR A 46 -15.42 -17.49 -5.09
C THR A 46 -13.93 -17.28 -4.81
N TRP A 47 -13.21 -18.37 -4.51
CA TRP A 47 -11.76 -18.37 -4.32
C TRP A 47 -10.99 -17.85 -5.54
N TRP A 48 -11.50 -18.13 -6.74
CA TRP A 48 -10.87 -17.64 -7.96
C TRP A 48 -10.96 -16.12 -8.06
N VAL A 49 -12.11 -15.54 -7.73
CA VAL A 49 -12.30 -14.07 -7.70
C VAL A 49 -11.38 -13.42 -6.66
N VAL A 50 -11.25 -14.03 -5.47
CA VAL A 50 -10.30 -13.56 -4.43
C VAL A 50 -8.88 -13.55 -4.97
N LYS A 51 -8.42 -14.67 -5.55
CA LYS A 51 -7.09 -14.77 -6.14
C LYS A 51 -6.89 -13.74 -7.24
N GLN A 52 -7.87 -13.55 -8.11
CA GLN A 52 -7.80 -12.60 -9.21
C GLN A 52 -7.62 -11.16 -8.71
N VAL A 53 -8.42 -10.73 -7.73
CA VAL A 53 -8.35 -9.38 -7.17
C VAL A 53 -7.02 -9.16 -6.44
N ILE A 54 -6.57 -10.12 -5.63
CA ILE A 54 -5.32 -9.99 -4.86
C ILE A 54 -4.09 -10.05 -5.78
N ALA A 55 -4.02 -11.00 -6.71
CA ALA A 55 -2.90 -11.14 -7.63
C ALA A 55 -2.75 -9.86 -8.48
N THR A 56 -3.84 -9.33 -9.03
CA THR A 56 -3.79 -8.10 -9.82
C THR A 56 -3.48 -6.85 -9.01
N LEU A 57 -3.86 -6.81 -7.71
CA LEU A 57 -3.48 -5.74 -6.81
C LEU A 57 -1.96 -5.76 -6.53
N LEU A 58 -1.38 -6.95 -6.44
CA LEU A 58 0.05 -7.17 -6.21
C LEU A 58 0.87 -7.16 -7.51
N ASP A 59 0.26 -6.78 -8.64
CA ASP A 59 0.87 -6.77 -9.97
C ASP A 59 1.38 -8.15 -10.43
N GLU A 60 0.76 -9.22 -9.94
CA GLU A 60 1.06 -10.61 -10.28
C GLU A 60 0.29 -11.05 -11.54
N ALA A 61 0.97 -11.77 -12.43
CA ALA A 61 0.39 -12.24 -13.69
C ALA A 61 -0.66 -13.33 -13.45
N ILE A 62 -1.88 -13.11 -13.95
CA ILE A 62 -2.94 -14.13 -13.91
C ILE A 62 -2.68 -15.13 -15.04
N SER A 63 -2.36 -16.38 -14.67
CA SER A 63 -2.08 -17.47 -15.63
C SER A 63 -3.35 -18.06 -16.28
N GLU A 64 -4.53 -17.85 -15.68
CA GLU A 64 -5.80 -18.36 -16.19
C GLU A 64 -6.56 -17.29 -17.01
N GLY A 65 -7.08 -17.70 -18.16
CA GLY A 65 -7.56 -16.82 -19.24
C GLY A 65 -8.53 -15.71 -18.83
N LEU A 66 -8.45 -14.60 -19.57
CA LEU A 66 -9.28 -13.41 -19.39
C LEU A 66 -10.79 -13.74 -19.53
N PRO A 67 -11.68 -13.07 -18.78
CA PRO A 67 -13.11 -13.28 -18.91
C PRO A 67 -13.60 -13.00 -20.33
N ARG A 68 -14.45 -13.88 -20.85
CA ARG A 68 -15.05 -13.74 -22.19
C ARG A 68 -16.05 -12.58 -22.30
N TRP A 69 -16.62 -12.10 -21.18
CA TRP A 69 -17.68 -11.09 -21.16
C TRP A 69 -17.14 -9.65 -21.21
N SER A 70 -17.70 -8.84 -22.11
CA SER A 70 -17.27 -7.44 -22.33
C SER A 70 -17.32 -6.59 -21.06
N SER A 71 -18.41 -6.69 -20.27
CA SER A 71 -18.57 -5.89 -19.06
C SER A 71 -17.56 -6.24 -17.96
N THR A 72 -17.30 -7.53 -17.72
CA THR A 72 -16.31 -7.97 -16.73
C THR A 72 -14.90 -7.54 -17.12
N ARG A 73 -14.59 -7.52 -18.43
CA ARG A 73 -13.30 -7.00 -18.93
C ARG A 73 -13.15 -5.51 -18.61
N ILE A 74 -14.17 -4.69 -18.82
CA ILE A 74 -14.09 -3.24 -18.51
C ILE A 74 -13.82 -3.00 -17.02
N VAL A 75 -14.49 -3.74 -16.14
CA VAL A 75 -14.28 -3.66 -14.68
C VAL A 75 -12.85 -4.05 -14.33
N LEU A 76 -12.35 -5.17 -14.87
CA LEU A 76 -10.99 -5.63 -14.62
C LEU A 76 -9.92 -4.70 -15.17
N THR A 77 -10.11 -4.15 -16.38
CA THR A 77 -9.17 -3.19 -16.95
C THR A 77 -9.09 -1.92 -16.12
N THR A 78 -10.24 -1.40 -15.68
CA THR A 78 -10.30 -0.25 -14.77
C THR A 78 -9.61 -0.57 -13.44
N TRP A 79 -9.84 -1.77 -12.91
CA TRP A 79 -9.19 -2.25 -11.68
C TRP A 79 -7.67 -2.36 -11.81
N LEU A 80 -7.18 -2.87 -12.95
CA LEU A 80 -5.74 -2.98 -13.22
C LEU A 80 -5.06 -1.62 -13.28
N ILE A 81 -5.67 -0.65 -13.98
CA ILE A 81 -5.16 0.73 -14.02
C ILE A 81 -5.11 1.32 -12.62
N SER A 82 -6.16 1.11 -11.82
CA SER A 82 -6.24 1.58 -10.44
C SER A 82 -5.16 0.93 -9.55
N SER A 83 -4.98 -0.39 -9.68
CA SER A 83 -3.98 -1.16 -8.92
C SER A 83 -2.55 -0.69 -9.24
N PHE A 84 -2.27 -0.45 -10.53
CA PHE A 84 -0.99 0.10 -10.96
C PHE A 84 -0.73 1.50 -10.37
N ILE A 85 -1.73 2.39 -10.38
CA ILE A 85 -1.60 3.73 -9.77
C ILE A 85 -1.38 3.61 -8.27
N LEU A 86 -2.14 2.76 -7.57
CA LEU A 86 -1.99 2.57 -6.12
C LEU A 86 -0.61 2.02 -5.77
N GLY A 87 -0.11 1.02 -6.50
CA GLY A 87 1.21 0.45 -6.29
C GLY A 87 2.33 1.46 -6.54
N THR A 88 2.22 2.26 -7.60
CA THR A 88 3.22 3.30 -7.92
C THR A 88 3.24 4.41 -6.87
N VAL A 89 2.07 4.90 -6.43
CA VAL A 89 1.95 5.93 -5.39
C VAL A 89 2.44 5.43 -4.03
N TYR A 90 2.09 4.19 -3.65
CA TYR A 90 2.58 3.58 -2.42
C TYR A 90 4.11 3.52 -2.42
N ARG A 91 4.70 3.02 -3.51
CA ARG A 91 6.15 2.89 -3.64
C ARG A 91 6.86 4.24 -3.69
N SER A 92 6.30 5.24 -4.36
CA SER A 92 6.88 6.59 -4.40
C SER A 92 6.87 7.25 -3.03
N ASN A 93 5.76 7.17 -2.31
CA ASN A 93 5.64 7.72 -0.96
C ASN A 93 6.55 7.01 0.02
N LEU A 94 6.64 5.67 -0.07
CA LEU A 94 7.57 4.90 0.74
C LEU A 94 9.02 5.30 0.44
N THR A 95 9.39 5.50 -0.83
CA THR A 95 10.72 5.96 -1.22
C THR A 95 11.01 7.36 -0.66
N ALA A 96 10.05 8.27 -0.70
CA ALA A 96 10.19 9.59 -0.06
C ALA A 96 10.39 9.46 1.46
N CYS A 97 9.60 8.62 2.15
CA CYS A 97 9.76 8.39 3.58
C CYS A 97 11.12 7.77 3.95
N LEU A 98 11.67 6.90 3.10
CA LEU A 98 12.95 6.23 3.35
C LEU A 98 14.17 7.08 2.99
N THR A 99 14.03 8.02 2.06
CA THR A 99 15.14 8.89 1.62
C THR A 99 15.31 10.12 2.50
N VAL A 100 14.28 10.53 3.25
CA VAL A 100 14.38 11.66 4.20
C VAL A 100 15.25 11.26 5.41
N PRO A 101 16.43 11.87 5.57
CA PRO A 101 17.30 11.57 6.71
C PRO A 101 16.65 12.05 8.02
N LYS A 102 16.48 11.12 8.97
CA LYS A 102 16.10 11.42 10.35
C LYS A 102 17.33 11.94 11.09
N TYR A 103 17.64 13.22 10.95
CA TYR A 103 18.70 13.83 11.76
C TYR A 103 18.26 13.88 13.23
N PRO A 104 19.14 13.54 14.19
CA PRO A 104 18.87 13.84 15.58
C PRO A 104 18.65 15.36 15.70
N PRO A 105 17.70 15.81 16.54
CA PRO A 105 17.48 17.23 16.75
C PRO A 105 18.80 17.88 17.17
N ARG A 106 19.14 19.00 16.51
CA ARG A 106 20.30 19.80 16.89
C ARG A 106 20.02 20.38 18.27
N ALA A 107 20.95 20.25 19.20
CA ALA A 107 20.84 20.94 20.49
C ALA A 107 20.85 22.45 20.23
N GLU A 108 19.71 23.10 20.41
CA GLU A 108 19.56 24.56 20.21
C GLU A 108 19.57 25.33 21.53
N THR A 109 19.45 24.61 22.66
CA THR A 109 19.36 25.21 23.99
C THR A 109 20.49 24.74 24.90
N PHE A 110 20.92 25.57 25.86
CA PHE A 110 21.90 25.19 26.88
C PHE A 110 21.44 23.96 27.70
N ALA A 111 20.13 23.77 27.89
CA ALA A 111 19.57 22.58 28.54
C ALA A 111 19.85 21.30 27.72
N ASP A 112 19.69 21.33 26.39
CA ASP A 112 19.99 20.18 25.52
C ASP A 112 21.48 19.82 25.53
N LEU A 113 22.37 20.81 25.69
CA LEU A 113 23.82 20.58 25.77
C LEU A 113 24.23 19.95 27.10
N VAL A 114 23.53 20.28 28.19
CA VAL A 114 23.76 19.66 29.51
C VAL A 114 23.25 18.22 29.50
N ASP A 115 22.04 17.99 29.00
CA ASP A 115 21.48 16.63 28.86
C ASP A 115 22.37 15.73 27.98
N ALA A 116 22.89 16.26 26.87
CA ALA A 116 23.79 15.53 25.98
C ALA A 116 25.19 15.27 26.57
N GLY A 117 25.59 16.00 27.62
CA GLY A 117 26.89 15.87 28.28
C GLY A 117 26.88 15.01 29.55
N THR A 118 25.70 14.71 30.11
CA THR A 118 25.53 13.90 31.33
C THR A 118 25.23 12.41 31.08
N GLU A 119 25.16 11.98 29.81
CA GLU A 119 25.16 10.57 29.40
C GLU A 119 26.55 10.09 28.92
#